data_AF-A0A969Q2F0-F1
#
_entry.id   AF-A0A969Q2F0-F1
#
_cell.length_a   1.000
_cell.length_b   1.000
_cell.length_c   1.000
_cell.angle_alpha   90.00
_cell.angle_beta   90.00
_cell.angle_gamma   90.00
#
_symmetry.space_group_name_H-M   'P 1'
#
loop_
_entity.id
_entity.type
_entity.pdbx_description
1 polymer ?
#
loop_
_entity_poly.entity_id
_entity_poly.type
_entity_poly.pdbx_seq_one_letter_code
_entity_poly.pdbx_strand_id
1 'polypeptide(L)'
;MWRRQPPKRRAPRCLAACSGARKPLPRQPTPAPAPTPAASETETAQAASGGTRLALVAPAAAASVVPEAGPETAREENTQIAALDSLPGVDTKNIFALDPLSKEDEELYDDHPVEPVQLASASAAGLARLAPNGLLKQTDRVEVGCFKPELVRVLKQIERHYGKRLVVTSGYRSPKNNRRAGGSSRSLHMYCAAADVQIPGVGKWELAKFLRSMPGRGGVGTYCHTESVHIDIGSKRDWNWRCRRR
;
A
#
# COMPACT_ATOMS: atom_id res chain seq x y z
N MET A 1 -4.50 5.78 65.45
CA MET A 1 -3.88 4.48 65.75
C MET A 1 -4.79 3.35 65.26
N TRP A 2 -4.57 2.78 64.08
CA TRP A 2 -5.26 1.56 63.63
C TRP A 2 -4.20 0.56 63.16
N ARG A 3 -4.07 -0.53 63.93
CA ARG A 3 -3.00 -1.53 63.82
C ARG A 3 -3.29 -2.51 62.67
N ARG A 4 -2.30 -2.71 61.81
CA ARG A 4 -2.21 -3.82 60.85
C ARG A 4 -2.08 -5.14 61.61
N GLN A 5 -2.83 -6.18 61.20
CA GLN A 5 -2.53 -7.56 61.58
C GLN A 5 -1.72 -8.28 60.49
N PRO A 6 -0.67 -9.05 60.85
CA PRO A 6 0.24 -9.74 59.94
C PRO A 6 -0.24 -11.15 59.54
N PRO A 7 0.37 -11.77 58.50
CA PRO A 7 -0.07 -13.05 57.94
C PRO A 7 0.28 -14.25 58.83
N LYS A 8 -0.64 -15.23 58.90
CA LYS A 8 -0.42 -16.49 59.61
C LYS A 8 0.50 -17.42 58.81
N ARG A 9 1.71 -17.64 59.32
CA ARG A 9 2.59 -18.77 58.97
C ARG A 9 2.25 -19.96 59.85
N ARG A 10 2.21 -21.17 59.27
CA ARG A 10 2.48 -22.43 59.98
C ARG A 10 3.40 -23.30 59.13
N ALA A 11 4.40 -23.88 59.78
CA ALA A 11 5.40 -24.82 59.28
C ALA A 11 5.20 -26.20 59.99
N PRO A 12 6.11 -27.19 59.90
CA PRO A 12 6.14 -28.27 58.91
C PRO A 12 6.07 -29.69 59.53
N ARG A 13 6.35 -30.72 58.70
CA ARG A 13 6.57 -32.19 58.96
C ARG A 13 5.31 -33.05 58.72
N CYS A 14 5.35 -34.27 58.15
CA CYS A 14 6.41 -35.27 57.99
C CYS A 14 6.38 -35.94 56.60
N LEU A 15 7.53 -36.53 56.24
CA LEU A 15 7.75 -37.47 55.14
C LEU A 15 6.93 -38.75 55.33
N ALA A 16 6.29 -39.22 54.26
CA ALA A 16 5.98 -40.63 54.04
C ALA A 16 6.08 -40.92 52.54
N ALA A 17 7.04 -41.75 52.16
CA ALA A 17 7.09 -42.39 50.87
C ALA A 17 6.14 -43.60 50.87
N CYS A 18 5.38 -43.81 49.79
CA CYS A 18 5.12 -45.14 49.21
C CYS A 18 4.27 -45.04 47.94
N SER A 19 4.83 -45.59 46.87
CA SER A 19 4.25 -46.10 45.62
C SER A 19 2.78 -45.84 45.28
N GLY A 20 2.57 -45.02 44.25
CA GLY A 20 1.32 -44.96 43.47
C GLY A 20 1.64 -45.10 41.98
N ALA A 21 1.06 -46.10 41.33
CA ALA A 21 1.29 -46.48 39.94
C ALA A 21 1.04 -45.32 38.95
N ARG A 22 2.00 -45.10 38.03
CA ARG A 22 1.83 -44.16 36.91
C ARG A 22 0.92 -44.79 35.87
N LYS A 23 -0.22 -44.14 35.61
CA LYS A 23 -1.11 -44.42 34.49
C LYS A 23 -0.33 -44.20 33.17
N PRO A 24 -0.35 -45.11 32.19
CA PRO A 24 0.39 -44.93 30.95
C PRO A 24 -0.20 -43.77 30.12
N LEU A 25 0.68 -42.90 29.63
CA LEU A 25 0.35 -41.79 28.73
C LEU A 25 -0.04 -42.35 27.35
N PRO A 26 -1.06 -41.81 26.65
CA PRO A 26 -1.36 -42.21 25.28
C PRO A 26 -0.16 -41.95 24.35
N ARG A 27 0.23 -42.98 23.60
CA ARG A 27 1.29 -42.91 22.58
C ARG A 27 0.86 -41.92 21.50
N GLN A 28 1.68 -40.92 21.24
CA GLN A 28 1.53 -40.07 20.05
C GLN A 28 1.85 -40.91 18.80
N PRO A 29 1.08 -40.79 17.70
CA PRO A 29 1.41 -41.45 16.45
C PRO A 29 2.69 -40.84 15.85
N THR A 30 3.69 -41.69 15.62
CA THR A 30 4.90 -41.34 14.87
C THR A 30 4.55 -41.06 13.41
N PRO A 31 5.08 -39.99 12.78
CA PRO A 31 4.91 -39.76 11.36
C PRO A 31 5.59 -40.87 10.54
N ALA A 32 4.89 -41.36 9.52
CA ALA A 32 5.42 -42.34 8.57
C ALA A 32 6.60 -41.76 7.77
N PRO A 33 7.64 -42.57 7.44
CA PRO A 33 8.76 -42.11 6.63
C PRO A 33 8.31 -41.81 5.19
N ALA A 34 8.84 -40.72 4.63
CA ALA A 34 8.63 -40.34 3.24
C ALA A 34 9.22 -41.40 2.27
N PRO A 35 8.59 -41.65 1.11
CA PRO A 35 9.16 -42.55 0.11
C PRO A 35 10.37 -41.91 -0.58
N THR A 36 11.49 -42.62 -0.54
CA THR A 36 12.72 -42.34 -1.30
C THR A 36 12.45 -42.54 -2.79
N PRO A 37 12.90 -41.65 -3.70
CA PRO A 37 12.89 -41.95 -5.13
C PRO A 37 13.98 -42.96 -5.46
N ALA A 38 13.58 -44.07 -6.08
CA ALA A 38 14.48 -45.07 -6.63
C ALA A 38 15.26 -44.48 -7.80
N ALA A 39 16.59 -44.53 -7.71
CA ALA A 39 17.48 -44.46 -8.85
C ALA A 39 17.44 -45.83 -9.57
N SER A 40 17.34 -45.81 -10.89
CA SER A 40 17.77 -46.92 -11.73
C SER A 40 18.34 -46.35 -13.03
N GLU A 41 19.57 -46.75 -13.24
CA GLU A 41 20.48 -46.39 -14.32
C GLU A 41 20.02 -47.03 -15.63
N THR A 42 20.28 -46.35 -16.74
CA THR A 42 20.47 -47.00 -18.03
C THR A 42 21.78 -46.49 -18.62
N GLU A 43 22.76 -47.39 -18.63
CA GLU A 43 23.99 -47.38 -19.42
C GLU A 43 23.61 -47.78 -20.85
N THR A 44 23.97 -47.08 -21.92
CA THR A 44 25.22 -47.29 -22.67
C THR A 44 25.16 -46.45 -23.96
N ALA A 45 26.24 -45.76 -24.31
CA ALA A 45 26.86 -45.74 -25.65
C ALA A 45 27.95 -44.67 -25.74
N GLN A 46 29.13 -45.11 -26.15
CA GLN A 46 30.41 -44.41 -26.20
C GLN A 46 30.47 -43.32 -27.28
N ALA A 47 31.20 -42.23 -27.00
CA ALA A 47 31.78 -41.36 -28.02
C ALA A 47 33.27 -41.15 -27.73
N ALA A 48 34.10 -41.47 -28.71
CA ALA A 48 35.55 -41.46 -28.67
C ALA A 48 36.15 -40.10 -29.07
N SER A 49 37.26 -39.78 -28.38
CA SER A 49 38.47 -39.01 -28.73
C SER A 49 38.50 -37.91 -29.81
N GLY A 50 39.20 -36.82 -29.44
CA GLY A 50 39.88 -35.85 -30.32
C GLY A 50 39.23 -34.47 -30.21
N GLY A 51 39.77 -33.45 -29.54
CA GLY A 51 41.15 -33.00 -29.46
C GLY A 51 41.36 -31.86 -30.47
N THR A 52 41.27 -30.59 -30.05
CA THR A 52 42.13 -29.47 -30.47
C THR A 52 41.84 -28.23 -29.62
N ARG A 53 42.92 -27.50 -29.34
CA ARG A 53 43.16 -26.47 -28.33
C ARG A 53 42.88 -25.05 -28.81
N LEU A 54 42.71 -24.18 -27.80
CA LEU A 54 43.09 -22.75 -27.70
C LEU A 54 42.47 -21.71 -28.67
N ALA A 55 41.81 -20.70 -28.12
CA ALA A 55 42.45 -19.38 -27.92
C ALA A 55 41.56 -18.42 -27.10
N LEU A 56 42.21 -17.77 -26.14
CA LEU A 56 41.76 -16.74 -25.22
C LEU A 56 42.30 -15.40 -25.74
N VAL A 57 41.49 -14.41 -26.13
CA VAL A 57 41.89 -12.98 -26.10
C VAL A 57 40.66 -12.05 -26.05
N ALA A 58 40.64 -11.17 -25.05
CA ALA A 58 40.11 -9.81 -25.06
C ALA A 58 41.11 -8.95 -24.23
N PRO A 59 41.07 -7.60 -24.18
CA PRO A 59 40.45 -6.57 -25.03
C PRO A 59 41.47 -5.45 -25.45
N ALA A 60 41.05 -4.41 -26.19
CA ALA A 60 41.82 -3.17 -26.34
C ALA A 60 40.93 -1.95 -26.63
N ALA A 61 41.37 -0.76 -26.18
CA ALA A 61 40.64 0.49 -25.97
C ALA A 61 41.16 1.68 -26.82
N ALA A 62 40.54 2.87 -26.59
CA ALA A 62 40.90 4.28 -26.95
C ALA A 62 40.31 4.84 -28.28
N ALA A 63 39.44 5.89 -28.28
CA ALA A 63 39.61 7.35 -28.06
C ALA A 63 40.38 8.04 -29.22
N SER A 64 40.06 9.22 -29.81
CA SER A 64 39.42 10.50 -29.46
C SER A 64 38.99 11.25 -30.75
N VAL A 65 38.23 12.37 -30.67
CA VAL A 65 38.54 13.71 -31.26
C VAL A 65 37.40 14.70 -30.96
N VAL A 66 37.80 15.91 -30.53
CA VAL A 66 37.02 17.12 -30.20
C VAL A 66 37.07 18.09 -31.41
N PRO A 67 36.23 19.15 -31.48
CA PRO A 67 36.83 20.47 -31.22
C PRO A 67 35.93 21.44 -30.42
N GLU A 68 36.60 22.49 -29.94
CA GLU A 68 36.19 23.55 -29.01
C GLU A 68 36.01 24.90 -29.75
N ALA A 69 35.07 25.76 -29.32
CA ALA A 69 35.18 27.23 -29.21
C ALA A 69 33.83 27.86 -28.76
N GLY A 70 33.83 28.65 -27.66
CA GLY A 70 32.67 29.35 -27.04
C GLY A 70 32.36 30.75 -27.64
N PRO A 71 31.80 31.75 -26.90
CA PRO A 71 31.31 31.78 -25.51
C PRO A 71 29.87 32.34 -25.33
N GLU A 72 29.49 32.51 -24.06
CA GLU A 72 28.20 32.86 -23.44
C GLU A 72 27.61 34.24 -23.82
N THR A 73 26.26 34.37 -23.87
CA THR A 73 25.46 35.38 -23.13
C THR A 73 23.93 35.18 -23.34
N ALA A 74 23.22 34.94 -22.22
CA ALA A 74 21.93 35.50 -21.77
C ALA A 74 20.66 35.63 -22.66
N ARG A 75 19.53 35.34 -21.99
CA ARG A 75 18.10 35.71 -22.21
C ARG A 75 17.30 34.83 -23.18
N GLU A 76 16.43 33.94 -22.69
CA GLU A 76 15.05 34.11 -22.17
C GLU A 76 13.95 34.17 -23.24
N GLU A 77 12.88 33.44 -22.93
CA GLU A 77 11.52 33.53 -23.47
C GLU A 77 11.19 32.80 -24.79
N ASN A 78 10.74 31.54 -24.68
CA ASN A 78 9.81 30.97 -25.65
C ASN A 78 8.50 30.59 -24.96
N THR A 79 7.62 31.58 -24.98
CA THR A 79 6.19 31.55 -24.70
C THR A 79 5.48 30.56 -25.62
N GLN A 80 4.74 29.60 -25.04
CA GLN A 80 3.49 29.06 -25.59
C GLN A 80 2.80 28.13 -24.58
N ILE A 81 2.20 28.74 -23.57
CA ILE A 81 1.05 28.16 -22.85
C ILE A 81 -0.17 28.48 -23.71
N ALA A 82 -0.63 27.50 -24.45
CA ALA A 82 -1.83 27.60 -25.26
C ALA A 82 -3.08 27.66 -24.37
N ALA A 83 -3.87 28.70 -24.61
CA ALA A 83 -5.33 28.74 -24.53
C ALA A 83 -5.98 28.44 -23.16
N LEU A 84 -6.05 29.48 -22.32
CA LEU A 84 -7.21 29.75 -21.49
C LEU A 84 -7.87 31.02 -22.01
N ASP A 85 -8.35 30.94 -23.26
CA ASP A 85 -9.03 32.06 -23.89
C ASP A 85 -10.52 32.01 -23.50
N SER A 86 -10.90 33.03 -22.73
CA SER A 86 -12.20 33.69 -22.76
C SER A 86 -13.43 32.88 -22.30
N LEU A 87 -13.62 32.81 -20.98
CA LEU A 87 -14.97 32.87 -20.44
C LEU A 87 -15.46 34.33 -20.51
N PRO A 88 -16.64 34.61 -21.09
CA PRO A 88 -17.13 35.98 -21.23
C PRO A 88 -17.44 36.57 -19.84
N GLY A 89 -16.88 37.76 -19.58
CA GLY A 89 -17.20 38.57 -18.39
C GLY A 89 -16.13 38.65 -17.30
N VAL A 90 -14.89 38.19 -17.52
CA VAL A 90 -13.79 38.37 -16.56
C VAL A 90 -12.68 39.22 -17.16
N ASP A 91 -12.57 40.48 -16.71
CA ASP A 91 -11.42 41.33 -17.00
C ASP A 91 -10.22 40.85 -16.18
N THR A 92 -9.28 40.16 -16.84
CA THR A 92 -8.10 39.55 -16.21
C THR A 92 -6.99 40.56 -15.88
N LYS A 93 -7.19 41.85 -16.16
CA LYS A 93 -6.13 42.85 -16.09
C LYS A 93 -5.82 43.37 -14.68
N ASN A 94 -6.67 43.12 -13.67
CA ASN A 94 -6.45 43.64 -12.32
C ASN A 94 -6.56 42.58 -11.19
N ILE A 95 -6.15 41.33 -11.44
CA ILE A 95 -6.29 40.25 -10.43
C ILE A 95 -5.30 40.38 -9.24
N PHE A 96 -4.20 41.15 -9.37
CA PHE A 96 -3.14 41.21 -8.34
C PHE A 96 -2.83 42.61 -7.77
N ALA A 97 -3.64 43.62 -8.05
CA ALA A 97 -3.44 44.96 -7.49
C ALA A 97 -4.34 45.17 -6.26
N LEU A 98 -3.84 44.82 -5.08
CA LEU A 98 -4.33 45.35 -3.81
C LEU A 98 -3.47 46.57 -3.45
N ASP A 99 -3.89 47.76 -3.86
CA ASP A 99 -3.35 49.01 -3.31
C ASP A 99 -4.02 49.28 -1.95
N PRO A 100 -3.27 49.49 -0.86
CA PRO A 100 -3.84 49.94 0.40
C PRO A 100 -3.97 51.46 0.33
N LEU A 101 -5.10 51.95 -0.17
CA LEU A 101 -5.38 53.38 -0.15
C LEU A 101 -5.73 53.84 1.27
N SER A 102 -4.91 54.79 1.69
CA SER A 102 -4.97 55.62 2.88
C SER A 102 -6.24 56.46 2.99
N LYS A 103 -6.74 56.56 4.23
CA LYS A 103 -7.31 57.72 4.93
C LYS A 103 -8.32 58.64 4.21
N GLU A 104 -9.48 58.75 4.88
CA GLU A 104 -10.34 59.94 5.07
C GLU A 104 -11.03 60.39 3.76
N ASP A 105 -12.36 60.40 3.63
CA ASP A 105 -13.27 61.41 4.18
C ASP A 105 -14.72 60.87 4.37
N GLU A 106 -15.49 61.65 5.12
CA GLU A 106 -16.79 61.42 5.76
C GLU A 106 -18.03 61.29 4.84
N GLU A 107 -19.02 60.55 5.37
CA GLU A 107 -20.48 60.74 5.30
C GLU A 107 -21.20 60.87 3.93
N LEU A 108 -21.96 59.83 3.54
CA LEU A 108 -23.38 59.94 3.13
C LEU A 108 -24.04 58.55 3.06
N TYR A 109 -25.08 58.33 3.87
CA TYR A 109 -25.88 57.10 3.93
C TYR A 109 -26.72 56.91 2.66
N ASP A 110 -26.62 55.75 1.99
CA ASP A 110 -27.74 55.21 1.21
C ASP A 110 -27.89 53.69 1.46
N ASP A 111 -29.13 53.33 1.75
CA ASP A 111 -29.62 52.10 2.36
C ASP A 111 -29.82 51.00 1.31
N HIS A 112 -28.80 50.18 1.07
CA HIS A 112 -28.96 48.93 0.33
C HIS A 112 -28.30 47.77 1.09
N PRO A 113 -29.06 46.83 1.68
CA PRO A 113 -28.48 45.61 2.22
C PRO A 113 -27.96 44.78 1.03
N VAL A 114 -26.66 44.85 0.78
CA VAL A 114 -25.98 43.82 -0.01
C VAL A 114 -25.93 42.57 0.86
N GLU A 115 -26.95 41.74 0.69
CA GLU A 115 -26.97 40.35 1.16
C GLU A 115 -25.58 39.74 0.89
N PRO A 116 -24.88 39.18 1.90
CA PRO A 116 -23.64 38.49 1.61
C PRO A 116 -23.99 37.38 0.62
N VAL A 117 -23.37 37.41 -0.55
CA VAL A 117 -23.48 36.33 -1.54
C VAL A 117 -23.12 35.05 -0.80
N GLN A 118 -24.15 34.30 -0.40
CA GLN A 118 -23.99 32.99 0.18
C GLN A 118 -23.30 32.18 -0.91
N LEU A 119 -22.00 31.95 -0.76
CA LEU A 119 -21.28 30.99 -1.56
C LEU A 119 -22.02 29.66 -1.38
N ALA A 120 -22.89 29.35 -2.34
CA ALA A 120 -23.78 28.23 -2.25
C ALA A 120 -22.90 26.99 -2.07
N SER A 121 -23.00 26.38 -0.88
CA SER A 121 -22.41 25.08 -0.60
C SER A 121 -22.99 24.09 -1.61
N ALA A 122 -22.27 23.90 -2.71
CA ALA A 122 -22.47 22.76 -3.59
C ALA A 122 -22.46 21.51 -2.69
N SER A 123 -23.53 20.74 -2.77
CA SER A 123 -24.03 19.83 -1.74
C SER A 123 -22.94 19.04 -1.01
N ALA A 124 -22.85 19.23 0.31
CA ALA A 124 -21.89 18.57 1.21
C ALA A 124 -22.03 17.03 1.31
N ALA A 125 -22.88 16.40 0.50
CA ALA A 125 -22.95 14.95 0.32
C ALA A 125 -21.98 14.43 -0.76
N GLY A 126 -21.35 15.31 -1.54
CA GLY A 126 -20.68 14.98 -2.81
C GLY A 126 -19.17 15.25 -2.90
N LEU A 127 -18.51 15.67 -1.82
CA LEU A 127 -17.05 15.73 -1.78
C LEU A 127 -16.52 14.30 -1.65
N ALA A 128 -16.31 13.63 -2.79
CA ALA A 128 -15.66 12.34 -2.85
C ALA A 128 -14.42 12.37 -1.94
N ARG A 129 -14.31 11.40 -1.01
CA ARG A 129 -13.22 11.29 -0.02
C ARG A 129 -11.87 11.02 -0.70
N LEU A 130 -11.41 11.98 -1.48
CA LEU A 130 -10.27 11.89 -2.35
C LEU A 130 -9.04 12.21 -1.54
N ALA A 131 -8.09 11.29 -1.54
CA ALA A 131 -6.79 11.53 -0.94
C ALA A 131 -5.88 12.31 -1.89
N PRO A 132 -4.80 12.96 -1.38
CA PRO A 132 -3.86 13.73 -2.21
C PRO A 132 -3.21 12.91 -3.34
N ASN A 133 -3.07 11.60 -3.17
CA ASN A 133 -2.61 10.66 -4.19
C ASN A 133 -3.70 10.30 -5.24
N GLY A 134 -4.83 11.00 -5.22
CA GLY A 134 -5.95 10.80 -6.13
C GLY A 134 -6.67 9.46 -5.92
N LEU A 135 -6.57 8.83 -4.75
CA LEU A 135 -7.31 7.60 -4.42
C LEU A 135 -8.61 7.92 -3.68
N LEU A 136 -9.68 7.18 -3.99
CA LEU A 136 -10.95 7.33 -3.27
C LEU A 136 -10.92 6.48 -2.01
N LYS A 137 -11.21 7.07 -0.85
CA LYS A 137 -11.29 6.37 0.44
C LYS A 137 -12.72 5.97 0.76
N GLN A 138 -12.92 4.79 1.35
CA GLN A 138 -14.23 4.40 1.86
C GLN A 138 -14.66 5.28 3.03
N THR A 139 -13.76 5.56 3.97
CA THR A 139 -14.01 6.42 5.14
C THR A 139 -12.82 7.33 5.39
N ASP A 140 -13.03 8.41 6.15
CA ASP A 140 -11.96 9.38 6.44
C ASP A 140 -10.86 8.81 7.35
N ARG A 141 -11.18 7.74 8.08
CA ARG A 141 -10.23 6.99 8.93
C ARG A 141 -9.25 6.13 8.13
N VAL A 142 -9.47 5.94 6.83
CA VAL A 142 -8.56 5.16 5.98
C VAL A 142 -7.34 6.02 5.68
N GLU A 143 -6.20 5.61 6.23
CA GLU A 143 -4.93 6.29 6.04
C GLU A 143 -4.23 5.79 4.77
N VAL A 144 -4.09 6.66 3.76
CA VAL A 144 -3.43 6.33 2.47
C VAL A 144 -2.25 7.25 2.15
N GLY A 145 -1.95 8.23 3.01
CA GLY A 145 -0.96 9.28 2.74
C GLY A 145 0.47 8.76 2.62
N CYS A 146 0.82 7.71 3.36
CA CYS A 146 2.15 7.12 3.35
C CYS A 146 2.34 6.00 2.30
N PHE A 147 1.35 5.76 1.43
CA PHE A 147 1.42 4.67 0.45
C PHE A 147 2.69 4.80 -0.40
N LYS A 148 3.42 3.69 -0.50
CA LYS A 148 4.63 3.64 -1.33
C LYS A 148 4.27 3.93 -2.80
N PRO A 149 5.12 4.64 -3.55
CA PRO A 149 4.85 4.97 -4.95
C PRO A 149 4.54 3.75 -5.82
N GLU A 150 5.22 2.63 -5.57
CA GLU A 150 4.97 1.36 -6.27
C GLU A 150 3.55 0.83 -6.04
N LEU A 151 3.06 0.88 -4.79
CA LEU A 151 1.68 0.49 -4.48
C LEU A 151 0.69 1.41 -5.20
N VAL A 152 0.92 2.72 -5.20
CA VAL A 152 0.07 3.67 -5.92
C VAL A 152 0.04 3.37 -7.41
N ARG A 153 1.18 3.03 -8.04
CA ARG A 153 1.23 2.64 -9.46
C ARG A 153 0.37 1.40 -9.74
N VAL A 154 0.45 0.38 -8.88
CA VAL A 154 -0.39 -0.82 -8.98
C VAL A 154 -1.87 -0.45 -8.88
N LEU A 155 -2.25 0.37 -7.89
CA LEU A 155 -3.63 0.84 -7.73
C LEU A 155 -4.14 1.62 -8.95
N LYS A 156 -3.31 2.50 -9.52
CA LYS A 156 -3.65 3.23 -10.75
C LYS A 156 -3.73 2.32 -11.98
N GLN A 157 -2.93 1.27 -12.07
CA GLN A 157 -3.06 0.27 -13.13
C GLN A 157 -4.40 -0.46 -13.06
N ILE A 158 -4.87 -0.78 -11.84
CA ILE A 158 -6.17 -1.38 -11.62
C ILE A 158 -7.30 -0.42 -12.08
N GLU A 159 -7.24 0.85 -11.68
CA GLU A 159 -8.23 1.86 -12.12
C GLU A 159 -8.27 1.97 -13.66
N ARG A 160 -7.11 1.99 -14.32
CA ARG A 160 -7.01 2.03 -15.78
C ARG A 160 -7.60 0.79 -16.46
N HIS A 161 -7.38 -0.40 -15.90
CA HIS A 161 -7.89 -1.64 -16.49
C HIS A 161 -9.43 -1.68 -16.49
N TYR A 162 -10.06 -1.27 -15.39
CA TYR A 162 -11.52 -1.31 -15.26
C TYR A 162 -12.22 -0.03 -15.76
N GLY A 163 -11.47 1.05 -16.05
CA GLY A 163 -12.04 2.37 -16.37
C GLY A 163 -12.90 2.94 -15.24
N LYS A 164 -12.68 2.48 -13.99
CA LYS A 164 -13.49 2.79 -12.82
C LYS A 164 -12.62 3.22 -11.66
N ARG A 165 -13.18 4.06 -10.80
CA ARG A 165 -12.52 4.51 -9.57
C ARG A 165 -12.46 3.38 -8.55
N LEU A 166 -11.27 3.15 -8.01
CA LEU A 166 -11.04 2.17 -6.96
C LEU A 166 -11.25 2.82 -5.59
N VAL A 167 -11.98 2.12 -4.72
CA VAL A 167 -12.24 2.52 -3.33
C VAL A 167 -11.29 1.78 -2.41
N VAL A 168 -10.46 2.51 -1.68
CA VAL A 168 -9.59 1.97 -0.63
C VAL A 168 -10.39 1.84 0.66
N THR A 169 -10.54 0.61 1.13
CA THR A 169 -11.29 0.26 2.34
C THR A 169 -10.40 0.18 3.58
N SER A 170 -9.12 -0.13 3.38
CA SER A 170 -8.10 -0.20 4.43
C SER A 170 -6.74 0.12 3.82
N GLY A 171 -5.96 0.95 4.52
CA GLY A 171 -4.63 1.38 4.11
C GLY A 171 -3.61 1.12 5.21
N TYR A 172 -2.90 2.15 5.65
CA TYR A 172 -2.00 2.03 6.79
C TYR A 172 -2.73 1.57 8.06
N ARG A 173 -2.09 0.69 8.83
CA ARG A 173 -2.57 0.29 10.15
C ARG A 173 -1.44 0.39 11.16
N SER A 174 -1.69 1.10 12.25
CA SER A 174 -0.82 1.05 13.42
C SER A 174 -0.74 -0.38 14.00
N PRO A 175 0.33 -0.75 14.73
CA PRO A 175 0.46 -2.07 15.34
C PRO A 175 -0.75 -2.47 16.20
N LYS A 176 -1.33 -1.51 16.94
CA LYS A 176 -2.52 -1.70 17.76
C LYS A 176 -3.75 -2.02 16.90
N ASN A 177 -3.98 -1.26 15.82
CA ASN A 177 -5.11 -1.47 14.93
C ASN A 177 -4.97 -2.77 14.13
N ASN A 178 -3.76 -3.12 13.69
CA ASN A 178 -3.48 -4.37 13.00
C ASN A 178 -3.79 -5.59 13.87
N ARG A 179 -3.37 -5.58 15.14
CA ARG A 179 -3.71 -6.65 16.10
C ARG A 179 -5.22 -6.76 16.32
N ARG A 180 -5.93 -5.63 16.48
CA ARG A 180 -7.39 -5.63 16.63
C ARG A 180 -8.11 -6.22 15.42
N ALA A 181 -7.56 -6.03 14.23
CA ALA A 181 -8.07 -6.61 12.99
C ALA A 181 -7.66 -8.08 12.77
N GLY A 182 -6.93 -8.71 13.71
CA GLY A 182 -6.40 -10.07 13.54
C GLY A 182 -5.32 -10.17 12.47
N GLY A 183 -4.65 -9.06 12.15
CA GLY A 183 -3.59 -9.03 11.14
C GLY A 183 -2.31 -9.74 11.58
N SER A 184 -1.53 -10.20 10.60
CA SER A 184 -0.21 -10.80 10.84
C SER A 184 0.73 -9.84 11.55
N SER A 185 1.65 -10.36 12.37
CA SER A 185 2.67 -9.59 13.11
C SER A 185 3.56 -8.76 12.18
N ARG A 186 3.76 -9.20 10.94
CA ARG A 186 4.52 -8.50 9.89
C ARG A 186 3.61 -8.07 8.74
N SER A 187 2.42 -7.56 9.05
CA SER A 187 1.48 -7.09 8.02
C SER A 187 2.05 -5.92 7.22
N LEU A 188 1.96 -5.99 5.89
CA LEU A 188 2.42 -4.93 5.00
C LEU A 188 1.58 -3.63 5.07
N HIS A 189 0.38 -3.69 5.66
CA HIS A 189 -0.38 -2.49 6.02
C HIS A 189 0.38 -1.61 7.02
N MET A 190 1.18 -2.22 7.92
CA MET A 190 1.98 -1.46 8.89
C MET A 190 3.16 -0.71 8.26
N TYR A 191 3.47 -1.00 6.99
CA TYR A 191 4.58 -0.41 6.25
C TYR A 191 4.12 0.37 5.01
N CYS A 192 2.82 0.70 4.93
CA CYS A 192 2.20 1.41 3.81
C CYS A 192 2.45 0.74 2.44
N ALA A 193 2.59 -0.59 2.47
CA ALA A 193 2.93 -1.43 1.33
C ALA A 193 1.78 -2.40 0.96
N ALA A 194 0.61 -2.22 1.56
CA ALA A 194 -0.60 -2.98 1.27
C ALA A 194 -1.85 -2.10 1.35
N ALA A 195 -2.89 -2.50 0.63
CA ALA A 195 -4.21 -1.90 0.66
C ALA A 195 -5.29 -2.97 0.49
N ASP A 196 -6.44 -2.78 1.15
CA ASP A 196 -7.65 -3.53 0.86
C ASP A 196 -8.57 -2.67 0.01
N VAL A 197 -8.99 -3.18 -1.14
CA VAL A 197 -9.62 -2.38 -2.19
C VAL A 197 -10.90 -3.01 -2.72
N GLN A 198 -11.80 -2.16 -3.21
CA GLN A 198 -13.04 -2.54 -3.88
C GLN A 198 -13.22 -1.67 -5.12
N ILE A 199 -13.91 -2.19 -6.14
CA ILE A 199 -14.32 -1.41 -7.30
C ILE A 199 -15.84 -1.56 -7.44
N PRO A 200 -16.63 -0.47 -7.36
CA PRO A 200 -18.07 -0.54 -7.52
C PRO A 200 -18.48 -1.24 -8.82
N GLY A 201 -19.31 -2.27 -8.69
CA GLY A 201 -19.79 -3.08 -9.81
C GLY A 201 -18.76 -4.06 -10.39
N VAL A 202 -17.67 -4.36 -9.69
CA VAL A 202 -16.76 -5.48 -10.01
C VAL A 202 -16.75 -6.43 -8.81
N GLY A 203 -17.01 -7.71 -9.05
CA GLY A 203 -17.06 -8.70 -7.98
C GLY A 203 -15.67 -8.97 -7.38
N LYS A 204 -15.61 -9.26 -6.08
CA LYS A 204 -14.35 -9.62 -5.38
C LYS A 204 -13.51 -10.68 -6.11
N TRP A 205 -14.16 -11.72 -6.64
CA TRP A 205 -13.47 -12.81 -7.33
C TRP A 205 -12.91 -12.41 -8.69
N GLU A 206 -13.64 -11.58 -9.41
CA GLU A 206 -13.21 -11.02 -10.69
C GLU A 206 -11.99 -10.11 -10.49
N LEU A 207 -12.09 -9.18 -9.53
CA LEU A 207 -10.98 -8.31 -9.15
C LEU A 207 -9.76 -9.14 -8.73
N ALA A 208 -9.94 -10.10 -7.81
CA ALA A 208 -8.83 -10.95 -7.37
C ALA A 208 -8.21 -11.77 -8.51
N LYS A 209 -9.00 -12.25 -9.48
CA LYS A 209 -8.49 -12.96 -10.66
C LYS A 209 -7.59 -12.06 -11.49
N PHE A 210 -8.02 -10.82 -11.77
CA PHE A 210 -7.20 -9.84 -12.48
C PHE A 210 -5.93 -9.48 -11.69
N LEU A 211 -6.05 -9.22 -10.39
CA LEU A 211 -4.86 -8.91 -9.58
C LEU A 211 -3.84 -10.04 -9.59
N ARG A 212 -4.31 -11.28 -9.60
CA ARG A 212 -3.44 -12.46 -9.66
C ARG A 212 -2.70 -12.60 -10.98
N SER A 213 -3.26 -12.12 -12.09
CA SER A 213 -2.65 -12.18 -13.42
C SER A 213 -1.65 -11.05 -13.70
N MET A 214 -1.59 -10.00 -12.86
CA MET A 214 -0.64 -8.92 -13.08
C MET A 214 0.82 -9.40 -12.91
N PRO A 215 1.73 -9.06 -13.84
CA PRO A 215 3.15 -9.35 -13.66
C PRO A 215 3.75 -8.48 -12.55
N GLY A 216 4.70 -9.02 -11.78
CA GLY A 216 5.39 -8.27 -10.72
C GLY A 216 4.55 -7.90 -9.50
N ARG A 217 3.29 -8.36 -9.40
CA ARG A 217 2.44 -8.11 -8.24
C ARG A 217 2.88 -8.91 -7.00
N GLY A 218 2.65 -8.36 -5.81
CA GLY A 218 2.93 -9.02 -4.54
C GLY A 218 1.79 -9.93 -4.07
N GLY A 219 1.42 -9.82 -2.80
CA GLY A 219 0.38 -10.64 -2.18
C GLY A 219 -1.03 -10.25 -2.60
N VAL A 220 -1.87 -11.24 -2.95
CA VAL A 220 -3.31 -11.06 -3.24
C VAL A 220 -4.16 -11.93 -2.33
N GLY A 221 -5.08 -11.30 -1.60
CA GLY A 221 -5.91 -11.96 -0.61
C GLY A 221 -7.40 -11.68 -0.79
N THR A 222 -8.23 -12.69 -0.54
CA THR A 222 -9.68 -12.52 -0.43
C THR A 222 -10.18 -12.93 0.96
N TYR A 223 -11.23 -12.26 1.42
CA TYR A 223 -11.88 -12.54 2.71
C TYR A 223 -13.33 -12.95 2.50
N CYS A 224 -13.82 -13.86 3.36
CA CYS A 224 -15.16 -14.40 3.24
C CYS A 224 -16.29 -13.38 3.40
N HIS A 225 -16.20 -12.50 4.40
CA HIS A 225 -17.30 -11.61 4.81
C HIS A 225 -17.20 -10.18 4.26
N THR A 226 -16.21 -9.89 3.41
CA THR A 226 -16.03 -8.56 2.82
C THR A 226 -15.87 -8.68 1.32
N GLU A 227 -16.27 -7.64 0.59
CA GLU A 227 -16.00 -7.52 -0.84
C GLU A 227 -14.61 -6.98 -1.16
N SER A 228 -13.86 -6.55 -0.13
CA SER A 228 -12.49 -6.10 -0.30
C SER A 228 -11.54 -7.22 -0.72
N VAL A 229 -10.64 -6.87 -1.63
CA VAL A 229 -9.48 -7.69 -2.03
C VAL A 229 -8.22 -7.02 -1.48
N HIS A 230 -7.39 -7.80 -0.79
CA HIS A 230 -6.07 -7.37 -0.35
C HIS A 230 -5.09 -7.38 -1.52
N ILE A 231 -4.30 -6.32 -1.66
CA ILE A 231 -3.14 -6.24 -2.56
C ILE A 231 -1.94 -5.64 -1.82
N ASP A 232 -0.76 -6.23 -2.02
CA ASP A 232 0.51 -5.68 -1.53
C ASP A 232 1.64 -5.78 -2.56
N ILE A 233 2.74 -5.05 -2.30
CA ILE A 233 3.96 -5.02 -3.13
C ILE A 233 5.09 -5.90 -2.53
N GLY A 234 4.76 -6.82 -1.62
CA GLY A 234 5.74 -7.74 -1.06
C GLY A 234 6.00 -8.94 -1.97
N SER A 235 6.48 -10.04 -1.38
CA SER A 235 6.62 -11.30 -2.10
C SER A 235 5.27 -11.81 -2.63
N LYS A 236 5.27 -12.32 -3.86
CA LYS A 236 4.09 -12.94 -4.49
C LYS A 236 3.52 -14.05 -3.61
N ARG A 237 2.25 -13.88 -3.21
CA ARG A 237 1.51 -14.80 -2.34
C ARG A 237 0.05 -14.74 -2.72
N ASP A 238 -0.66 -15.85 -2.60
CA ASP A 238 -2.10 -15.92 -2.84
C ASP A 238 -2.77 -16.61 -1.67
N TRP A 239 -3.85 -16.02 -1.16
CA TRP A 239 -4.66 -16.66 -0.13
C TRP A 239 -6.15 -16.35 -0.29
N ASN A 240 -6.95 -17.22 0.28
CA ASN A 240 -8.39 -17.06 0.38
C ASN A 240 -8.85 -17.46 1.78
N TRP A 241 -9.27 -16.49 2.58
CA TRP A 241 -9.81 -16.75 3.91
C TRP A 241 -11.25 -17.25 3.77
N ARG A 242 -11.40 -18.56 3.95
CA ARG A 242 -12.70 -19.24 3.96
C ARG A 242 -13.50 -18.84 5.19
N CYS A 243 -14.83 -18.88 5.07
CA CYS A 243 -15.71 -18.86 6.24
C CYS A 243 -15.31 -20.03 7.15
N ARG A 244 -14.93 -19.75 8.39
CA ARG A 244 -14.89 -20.80 9.41
C ARG A 244 -16.32 -20.94 9.95
N ARG A 245 -16.86 -22.16 9.98
CA ARG A 245 -18.07 -22.42 10.79
C ARG A 245 -17.69 -22.15 12.24
N ARG A 246 -18.52 -21.37 12.92
CA ARG A 246 -18.42 -21.18 14.37
C ARG A 246 -18.92 -22.44 15.06
#